data_AF-A0A485PFS8-F1
#
_entry.id   AF-A0A485PFS8-F1
#
_cell.length_a   1.000
_cell.length_b   1.000
_cell.length_c   1.000
_cell.angle_alpha   90.00
_cell.angle_beta   90.00
_cell.angle_gamma   90.00
#
_symmetry.space_group_name_H-M   'P 1'
#
loop_
_entity.id
_entity.type
_entity.pdbx_description
1 polymer ?
#
loop_
_entity_poly.entity_id
_entity_poly.type
_entity_poly.pdbx_seq_one_letter_code
_entity_poly.pdbx_strand_id
1 'polypeptide(L)'
;MRWVEVCRAVHEFKKDVLKTISKKKGSILATQKVMKYIEDMNRRRDNMKDKLCLKNVSLKVQRKKMLLQLRQKEEVGEALHDVDFQQLKIENAQFLETIEAKNQELIQLKLASGNTLQRLNAYKSKLQQSTEMSIHLDKEILLRNELLEKIESETLQAEEDRAKAEAVNKRLRRQLAEFQVPQVMVYVREKILTGDLEKTIKMWERKVEIAEMTLKGYRKAWNKMKTTNEHLQAICPPGK
;
A
#
# COMPACT_ATOMS: atom_id res chain seq x y z
N MET A 1 -49.18 -85.80 40.44
CA MET A 1 -48.22 -86.82 39.97
C MET A 1 -48.74 -87.39 38.66
N ARG A 2 -47.91 -87.47 37.61
CA ARG A 2 -48.39 -87.96 36.31
C ARG A 2 -48.58 -89.47 36.38
N TRP A 3 -49.68 -89.99 35.86
CA TRP A 3 -50.04 -91.42 35.91
C TRP A 3 -48.90 -92.34 35.42
N VAL A 4 -48.14 -91.87 34.42
CA VAL A 4 -46.94 -92.52 33.88
C VAL A 4 -45.87 -92.79 34.93
N GLU A 5 -45.65 -91.88 35.88
CA GLU A 5 -44.63 -92.01 36.94
C GLU A 5 -45.03 -93.12 37.93
N VAL A 6 -46.32 -93.21 38.23
CA VAL A 6 -46.88 -94.25 39.12
C VAL A 6 -46.77 -95.62 38.46
N CYS A 7 -47.16 -95.73 37.18
CA CYS A 7 -47.01 -96.98 36.42
C CYS A 7 -45.55 -97.44 36.36
N ARG A 8 -44.60 -96.52 36.17
CA ARG A 8 -43.16 -96.82 36.19
C ARG A 8 -42.69 -97.29 37.56
N ALA A 9 -43.07 -96.60 38.63
CA ALA A 9 -42.69 -96.98 40.00
C ALA A 9 -43.22 -98.38 40.38
N VAL A 10 -44.47 -98.69 39.99
CA VAL A 10 -45.07 -100.02 40.19
C VAL A 10 -44.33 -101.08 39.39
N HIS A 11 -43.94 -100.79 38.15
CA HIS A 11 -43.15 -101.71 37.32
C HIS A 11 -41.77 -101.98 37.92
N GLU A 12 -41.06 -100.95 38.37
CA GLU A 12 -39.74 -101.07 39.02
C GLU A 12 -39.84 -101.86 40.32
N PHE A 13 -40.84 -101.61 41.17
CA PHE A 13 -41.06 -102.41 42.38
C PHE A 13 -41.33 -103.89 42.07
N LYS A 14 -42.18 -104.16 41.07
CA LYS A 14 -42.45 -105.52 40.60
C LYS A 14 -41.17 -106.20 40.13
N LYS A 15 -40.31 -105.48 39.39
CA LYS A 15 -39.05 -105.98 38.85
C LYS A 15 -37.99 -106.23 39.93
N ASP A 16 -37.75 -105.26 40.81
CA ASP A 16 -36.57 -105.23 41.67
C ASP A 16 -36.82 -105.84 43.06
N VAL A 17 -38.09 -105.97 43.45
CA VAL A 17 -38.51 -106.48 44.77
C VAL A 17 -39.33 -107.76 44.59
N LEU A 18 -40.45 -107.73 43.88
CA LEU A 18 -41.37 -108.88 43.81
C LEU A 18 -40.80 -110.09 43.06
N LYS A 19 -40.09 -109.89 41.94
CA LYS A 19 -39.41 -111.00 41.22
C LYS A 19 -38.30 -111.65 42.04
N THR A 20 -37.57 -110.86 42.84
CA THR A 20 -36.46 -111.36 43.67
C THR A 20 -36.93 -112.12 44.91
N ILE A 21 -38.10 -111.77 45.44
CA ILE A 21 -38.64 -112.33 46.68
C ILE A 21 -39.61 -113.52 46.43
N SER A 22 -40.06 -113.75 45.18
CA SER A 22 -41.18 -114.68 44.90
C SER A 22 -40.99 -116.11 45.42
N LYS A 23 -39.74 -116.59 45.53
CA LYS A 23 -39.39 -117.94 46.05
C LYS A 23 -39.04 -117.98 47.56
N LYS A 24 -38.98 -116.83 48.24
CA LYS A 24 -38.55 -116.69 49.66
C LYS A 24 -39.51 -115.82 50.48
N LYS A 25 -40.79 -115.81 50.10
CA LYS A 25 -41.85 -115.01 50.73
C LYS A 25 -41.98 -115.40 52.21
N GLY A 26 -41.95 -114.42 53.10
CA GLY A 26 -41.98 -114.65 54.56
C GLY A 26 -40.61 -114.81 55.24
N SER A 27 -39.50 -114.83 54.48
CA SER A 27 -38.16 -114.87 55.06
C SER A 27 -37.69 -113.49 55.55
N ILE A 28 -36.79 -113.46 56.53
CA ILE A 28 -36.15 -112.22 57.02
C ILE A 28 -35.48 -111.45 55.86
N LEU A 29 -34.89 -112.17 54.91
CA LEU A 29 -34.25 -111.59 53.72
C LEU A 29 -35.27 -110.88 52.80
N ALA A 30 -36.50 -111.40 52.69
CA ALA A 30 -37.58 -110.74 51.95
C ALA A 30 -37.97 -109.40 52.58
N THR A 31 -38.16 -109.37 53.89
CA THR A 31 -38.49 -108.15 54.63
C THR A 31 -37.37 -107.12 54.55
N GLN A 32 -36.10 -107.53 54.68
CA GLN A 32 -34.94 -106.65 54.52
C GLN A 32 -34.87 -106.03 53.12
N LYS A 33 -35.21 -106.79 52.07
CA LYS A 33 -35.20 -106.26 50.70
C LYS A 33 -36.30 -105.22 50.47
N VAL A 34 -37.48 -105.41 51.06
CA VAL A 34 -38.57 -104.41 51.02
C VAL A 34 -38.18 -103.17 51.83
N MET A 35 -37.62 -103.32 53.04
CA MET A 35 -37.16 -102.20 53.85
C MET A 35 -36.07 -101.38 53.13
N LYS A 36 -35.07 -102.05 52.56
CA LYS A 36 -34.03 -101.38 51.76
C LYS A 36 -34.60 -100.62 50.56
N TYR A 37 -35.58 -101.18 49.85
CA TYR A 37 -36.26 -100.47 48.75
C TYR A 37 -36.97 -99.21 49.25
N ILE A 38 -37.68 -99.29 50.39
CA ILE A 38 -38.35 -98.13 50.99
C ILE A 38 -37.34 -97.07 51.43
N GLU A 39 -36.25 -97.46 52.07
CA GLU A 39 -35.14 -96.57 52.47
C GLU A 39 -34.49 -95.91 51.25
N ASP A 40 -34.17 -96.66 50.21
CA ASP A 40 -33.59 -96.15 48.97
C ASP A 40 -34.55 -95.16 48.27
N MET A 41 -35.86 -95.45 48.26
CA MET A 41 -36.88 -94.54 47.73
C MET A 41 -37.02 -93.27 48.57
N ASN A 42 -37.00 -93.38 49.90
CA ASN A 42 -37.00 -92.23 50.80
C ASN A 42 -35.76 -91.35 50.56
N ARG A 43 -34.57 -91.94 50.49
CA ARG A 43 -33.32 -91.23 50.20
C ARG A 43 -33.35 -90.54 48.84
N ARG A 44 -33.93 -91.16 47.80
CA ARG A 44 -34.13 -90.52 46.48
C ARG A 44 -35.05 -89.32 46.57
N ARG A 45 -36.17 -89.42 47.31
CA ARG A 45 -37.08 -88.29 47.52
C ARG A 45 -36.42 -87.16 48.30
N ASP A 46 -35.66 -87.48 49.34
CA ASP A 46 -34.95 -86.47 50.15
C ASP A 46 -33.88 -85.75 49.32
N ASN A 47 -33.09 -86.49 48.54
CA ASN A 47 -32.14 -85.90 47.59
C ASN A 47 -32.84 -84.98 46.56
N MET A 48 -34.03 -85.36 46.10
CA MET A 48 -34.81 -84.51 45.18
C MET A 48 -35.33 -83.26 45.89
N LYS A 49 -35.82 -83.40 47.13
CA LYS A 49 -36.27 -82.29 47.97
C LYS A 49 -35.13 -81.29 48.19
N ASP A 50 -33.94 -81.75 48.52
CA ASP A 50 -32.77 -80.89 48.74
C ASP A 50 -32.35 -80.16 47.46
N LYS A 51 -32.32 -80.86 46.32
CA LYS A 51 -32.07 -80.24 45.01
C LYS A 51 -33.10 -79.16 44.68
N LEU A 52 -34.38 -79.43 44.92
CA LEU A 52 -35.46 -78.46 44.70
C LEU A 52 -35.35 -77.27 45.65
N CYS A 53 -34.96 -77.50 46.91
CA CYS A 53 -34.75 -76.44 47.90
C CYS A 53 -33.62 -75.50 47.49
N LEU A 54 -32.45 -76.04 47.13
CA LEU A 54 -31.31 -75.26 46.63
C LEU A 54 -31.67 -74.48 45.36
N LYS A 55 -32.40 -75.10 44.43
CA LYS A 55 -32.89 -74.42 43.23
C LYS A 55 -33.86 -73.29 43.56
N ASN A 56 -34.75 -73.49 44.54
CA ASN A 56 -35.68 -72.45 45.00
C ASN A 56 -34.93 -71.25 45.61
N VAL A 57 -33.94 -71.50 46.47
CA VAL A 57 -33.10 -70.45 47.06
C VAL A 57 -32.32 -69.69 45.98
N SER A 58 -31.69 -70.40 45.04
CA SER A 58 -30.97 -69.79 43.92
C SER A 58 -31.89 -68.90 43.05
N LEU A 59 -33.08 -69.40 42.70
CA LEU A 59 -34.07 -68.62 41.94
C LEU A 59 -34.58 -67.41 42.73
N LYS A 60 -34.75 -67.50 44.05
CA LYS A 60 -35.12 -66.35 44.90
C LYS A 60 -34.04 -65.27 44.89
N VAL A 61 -32.77 -65.65 44.96
CA VAL A 61 -31.64 -64.71 44.88
C VAL A 61 -31.58 -64.08 43.49
N GLN A 62 -31.72 -64.87 42.43
CA GLN A 62 -31.73 -64.36 41.05
C GLN A 62 -32.90 -63.38 40.84
N ARG A 63 -34.10 -63.72 41.31
CA ARG A 63 -35.26 -62.82 41.27
C ARG A 63 -34.98 -61.50 41.99
N LYS A 64 -34.43 -61.54 43.21
CA LYS A 64 -34.09 -60.32 43.96
C LYS A 64 -33.07 -59.47 43.19
N LYS A 65 -32.04 -60.10 42.61
CA LYS A 65 -31.04 -59.41 41.78
C LYS A 65 -31.68 -58.73 40.55
N MET A 66 -32.54 -59.44 39.83
CA MET A 66 -33.25 -58.89 38.66
C MET A 66 -34.15 -57.71 39.03
N LEU A 67 -34.88 -57.81 40.16
CA LEU A 67 -35.73 -56.71 40.65
C LEU A 67 -34.91 -55.48 41.05
N LEU A 68 -33.75 -55.67 41.67
CA LEU A 68 -32.86 -54.55 42.02
C LEU A 68 -32.31 -53.88 40.76
N GLN A 69 -31.89 -54.65 39.76
CA GLN A 69 -31.42 -54.12 38.48
C GLN A 69 -32.53 -53.37 37.72
N LEU A 70 -33.77 -53.84 37.80
CA LEU A 70 -34.92 -53.15 37.23
C LEU A 70 -35.11 -51.79 37.89
N ARG A 71 -35.15 -51.75 39.23
CA ARG A 71 -35.30 -50.50 39.99
C ARG A 71 -34.18 -49.50 39.69
N GLN A 72 -32.93 -49.95 39.66
CA GLN A 72 -31.80 -49.07 39.31
C GLN A 72 -31.92 -48.49 37.90
N LYS A 73 -32.44 -49.26 36.94
CA LYS A 73 -32.69 -48.76 35.58
C LYS A 73 -33.88 -47.80 35.52
N GLU A 74 -34.92 -48.02 36.30
CA GLU A 74 -36.06 -47.11 36.42
C GLU A 74 -35.63 -45.77 37.04
N GLU A 75 -34.86 -45.79 38.14
CA GLU A 75 -34.31 -44.58 38.78
C GLU A 75 -33.35 -43.80 37.85
N VAL A 76 -32.54 -44.49 37.04
CA VAL A 76 -31.68 -43.85 36.02
C VAL A 76 -32.49 -43.31 34.84
N GLY A 77 -33.61 -43.96 34.47
CA GLY A 77 -34.54 -43.45 33.47
C GLY A 77 -35.33 -42.24 33.96
N GLU A 78 -35.61 -42.15 35.26
CA GLU A 78 -36.27 -41.01 35.92
C GLU A 78 -35.33 -39.80 36.03
N ALA A 79 -34.01 -39.98 36.00
CA ALA A 79 -33.05 -38.88 35.94
C ALA A 79 -32.95 -38.20 34.57
N LEU A 80 -33.57 -38.78 33.53
CA LEU A 80 -33.49 -38.31 32.16
C LEU A 80 -34.91 -38.22 31.59
N HIS A 81 -35.63 -37.17 31.99
CA HIS A 81 -36.99 -36.98 31.53
C HIS A 81 -36.99 -36.66 30.04
N ASP A 82 -37.97 -37.20 29.30
CA ASP A 82 -38.21 -36.84 27.90
C ASP A 82 -38.35 -35.31 27.73
N VAL A 83 -38.84 -34.61 28.76
CA VAL A 83 -38.93 -33.16 28.81
C VAL A 83 -37.55 -32.49 28.72
N ASP A 84 -36.55 -32.99 29.44
CA ASP A 84 -35.18 -32.44 29.42
C ASP A 84 -34.54 -32.60 28.04
N PHE A 85 -34.79 -33.74 27.38
CA PHE A 85 -34.35 -33.95 26.01
C PHE A 85 -35.04 -33.03 25.00
N GLN A 86 -36.34 -32.80 25.16
CA GLN A 86 -37.05 -31.85 24.29
C GLN A 86 -36.56 -30.42 24.54
N GLN A 87 -36.31 -30.06 25.80
CA GLN A 87 -35.73 -28.76 26.16
C GLN A 87 -34.36 -28.56 25.50
N LEU A 88 -33.45 -29.54 25.60
CA LEU A 88 -32.15 -29.48 24.93
C LEU A 88 -32.27 -29.34 23.40
N LYS A 89 -33.25 -30.01 22.78
CA LYS A 89 -33.50 -29.85 21.33
C LYS A 89 -33.98 -28.45 20.98
N ILE A 90 -34.87 -27.87 21.79
CA ILE A 90 -35.36 -26.51 21.60
C ILE A 90 -34.22 -25.51 21.75
N GLU A 91 -33.42 -25.64 22.81
CA GLU A 91 -32.26 -24.77 23.04
C GLU A 91 -31.23 -24.87 21.92
N ASN A 92 -30.91 -26.09 21.46
CA ASN A 92 -30.00 -26.28 20.34
C ASN A 92 -30.53 -25.63 19.06
N ALA A 93 -31.83 -25.78 18.75
CA ALA A 93 -32.45 -25.12 17.61
C ALA A 93 -32.38 -23.59 17.71
N GLN A 94 -32.64 -23.02 18.90
CA GLN A 94 -32.51 -21.58 19.14
C GLN A 94 -31.06 -21.08 18.99
N PHE A 95 -30.07 -21.85 19.46
CA PHE A 95 -28.67 -21.52 19.28
C PHE A 95 -28.26 -21.56 17.81
N LEU A 96 -28.71 -22.57 17.06
CA LEU A 96 -28.45 -22.65 15.62
C LEU A 96 -29.06 -21.47 14.86
N GLU A 97 -30.30 -21.08 15.18
CA GLU A 97 -30.93 -19.90 14.58
C GLU A 97 -30.16 -18.61 14.92
N THR A 98 -29.70 -18.47 16.16
CA THR A 98 -28.88 -17.33 16.59
C THR A 98 -27.54 -17.29 15.85
N ILE A 99 -26.88 -18.44 15.70
CA ILE A 99 -25.62 -18.56 14.96
C ILE A 99 -25.84 -18.18 13.49
N GLU A 100 -26.92 -18.66 12.89
CA GLU A 100 -27.24 -18.36 11.49
C GLU A 100 -27.52 -16.86 11.29
N ALA A 101 -28.31 -16.24 12.18
CA ALA A 101 -28.56 -14.81 12.16
C ALA A 101 -27.26 -13.99 12.28
N LYS A 102 -26.36 -14.38 13.20
CA LYS A 102 -25.05 -13.73 13.36
C LYS A 102 -24.12 -13.93 12.17
N ASN A 103 -24.16 -15.10 11.53
CA ASN A 103 -23.42 -15.35 10.30
C ASN A 103 -23.92 -14.48 9.15
N GLN A 104 -25.24 -14.31 9.02
CA GLN A 104 -25.83 -13.41 8.02
C GLN A 104 -25.44 -11.95 8.27
N GLU A 105 -25.51 -11.47 9.52
CA GLU A 105 -25.03 -10.13 9.90
C GLU A 105 -23.55 -9.95 9.53
N LEU A 106 -22.69 -10.94 9.82
CA LEU A 106 -21.27 -10.91 9.49
C LEU A 106 -21.02 -10.83 7.98
N ILE A 107 -21.79 -11.56 7.18
CA ILE A 107 -21.70 -11.51 5.72
C ILE A 107 -22.08 -10.11 5.22
N GLN A 108 -23.16 -9.53 5.72
CA GLN A 108 -23.59 -8.18 5.34
C GLN A 108 -22.54 -7.13 5.71
N LEU A 109 -21.95 -7.23 6.90
CA LEU A 109 -20.87 -6.34 7.32
C LEU A 109 -19.61 -6.50 6.46
N LYS A 110 -19.24 -7.72 6.08
CA LYS A 110 -18.11 -7.96 5.15
C LYS A 110 -18.36 -7.33 3.79
N LEU A 111 -19.57 -7.47 3.23
CA LEU A 111 -19.95 -6.85 1.96
C LEU A 111 -19.93 -5.33 2.05
N ALA A 112 -20.52 -4.76 3.10
CA ALA A 112 -20.50 -3.32 3.36
C ALA A 112 -19.07 -2.79 3.48
N SER A 113 -18.22 -3.46 4.27
CA SER A 113 -16.80 -3.13 4.44
C SER A 113 -16.03 -3.18 3.12
N GLY A 114 -16.26 -4.21 2.31
CA GLY A 114 -15.67 -4.34 0.97
C GLY A 114 -16.08 -3.20 0.04
N ASN A 115 -17.37 -2.88 0.00
CA ASN A 115 -17.91 -1.79 -0.81
C ASN A 115 -17.40 -0.41 -0.37
N THR A 116 -17.25 -0.19 0.94
CA THR A 116 -16.64 1.05 1.47
C THR A 116 -15.16 1.14 1.10
N LEU A 117 -14.42 0.02 1.15
CA LEU A 117 -13.01 -0.01 0.77
C LEU A 117 -12.82 0.28 -0.72
N GLN A 118 -13.66 -0.30 -1.58
CA GLN A 118 -13.64 -0.02 -3.02
C GLN A 118 -13.91 1.46 -3.31
N ARG A 119 -14.94 2.05 -2.67
CA ARG A 119 -15.24 3.48 -2.79
C ARG A 119 -14.09 4.35 -2.30
N LEU A 120 -13.51 4.02 -1.15
CA LEU A 120 -12.37 4.74 -0.59
C LEU A 120 -11.17 4.72 -1.56
N ASN A 121 -10.85 3.55 -2.13
CA ASN A 121 -9.77 3.43 -3.10
C ASN A 121 -10.05 4.24 -4.38
N ALA A 122 -11.29 4.25 -4.89
CA ALA A 122 -11.67 5.07 -6.02
C ALA A 122 -11.47 6.57 -5.75
N TYR A 123 -11.89 7.04 -4.57
CA TYR A 123 -11.66 8.44 -4.17
C TYR A 123 -10.18 8.76 -3.96
N LYS A 124 -9.40 7.83 -3.39
CA LYS A 124 -7.95 7.97 -3.22
C LYS A 124 -7.25 8.11 -4.58
N SER A 125 -7.59 7.27 -5.56
CA SER A 125 -7.05 7.36 -6.92
C SER A 125 -7.43 8.66 -7.60
N LYS A 126 -8.69 9.10 -7.48
CA LYS A 126 -9.15 10.37 -8.06
C LYS A 126 -8.44 11.57 -7.42
N LEU A 127 -8.25 11.55 -6.10
CA LEU A 127 -7.50 12.58 -5.39
C LEU A 127 -6.05 12.63 -5.87
N GLN A 128 -5.39 11.48 -5.94
CA GLN A 128 -4.01 11.40 -6.42
C GLN A 128 -3.86 11.96 -7.83
N GLN A 129 -4.74 11.56 -8.77
CA GLN A 129 -4.75 12.11 -10.13
C GLN A 129 -4.94 13.64 -10.11
N SER A 130 -5.88 14.15 -9.31
CA SER A 130 -6.12 15.60 -9.19
C SER A 130 -4.91 16.34 -8.62
N THR A 131 -4.21 15.76 -7.64
CA THR A 131 -2.99 16.34 -7.07
C THR A 131 -1.86 16.35 -8.09
N GLU A 132 -1.67 15.25 -8.84
CA GLU A 132 -0.66 15.18 -9.91
C GLU A 132 -0.94 16.21 -11.01
N MET A 133 -2.20 16.36 -11.43
CA MET A 133 -2.61 17.41 -12.38
C MET A 133 -2.35 18.82 -11.83
N SER A 134 -2.67 19.08 -10.56
CA SER A 134 -2.39 20.37 -9.93
C SER A 134 -0.90 20.70 -9.96
N ILE A 135 -0.05 19.76 -9.54
CA ILE A 135 1.41 19.91 -9.56
C ILE A 135 1.91 20.17 -10.99
N HIS A 136 1.32 19.50 -11.98
CA HIS A 136 1.67 19.72 -13.37
C HIS A 136 1.27 21.11 -13.86
N LEU A 137 0.04 21.56 -13.56
CA LEU A 137 -0.44 22.89 -13.89
C LEU A 137 0.39 23.98 -13.21
N ASP A 138 0.77 23.81 -11.95
CA ASP A 138 1.64 24.75 -11.23
C ASP A 138 3.00 24.90 -11.94
N LYS A 139 3.57 23.79 -12.41
CA LYS A 139 4.81 23.84 -13.22
C LYS A 139 4.60 24.56 -14.55
N GLU A 140 3.48 24.31 -15.24
CA GLU A 140 3.19 25.02 -16.49
C GLU A 140 2.98 26.51 -16.27
N ILE A 141 2.34 26.91 -15.16
CA ILE A 141 2.14 28.32 -14.80
C ILE A 141 3.50 28.98 -14.56
N LEU A 142 4.40 28.33 -13.82
CA LEU A 142 5.76 28.86 -13.60
C LEU A 142 6.50 29.06 -14.92
N LEU A 143 6.50 28.06 -15.81
CA LEU A 143 7.16 28.15 -17.12
C LEU A 143 6.55 29.26 -18.00
N ARG A 144 5.23 29.44 -17.96
CA ARG A 144 4.55 30.51 -18.70
C ARG A 144 4.90 31.89 -18.13
N ASN A 145 5.01 32.03 -16.81
CA ASN A 145 5.42 33.29 -16.18
C ASN A 145 6.86 33.65 -16.54
N GLU A 146 7.79 32.68 -16.50
CA GLU A 146 9.18 32.91 -16.93
C GLU A 146 9.28 33.33 -18.41
N LEU A 147 8.43 32.76 -19.27
CA LEU A 147 8.36 33.15 -20.67
C LEU A 147 7.79 34.56 -20.83
N LEU A 148 6.75 34.91 -20.07
CA LEU A 148 6.16 36.25 -20.08
C LEU A 148 7.19 37.29 -19.65
N GLU A 149 7.94 37.06 -18.58
CA GLU A 149 9.01 37.96 -18.14
C GLU A 149 10.07 38.19 -19.22
N LYS A 150 10.47 37.13 -19.95
CA LYS A 150 11.40 37.26 -21.08
C LYS A 150 10.81 38.11 -22.20
N ILE A 151 9.56 37.84 -22.60
CA ILE A 151 8.89 38.61 -23.65
C ILE A 151 8.77 40.08 -23.23
N GLU A 152 8.41 40.37 -21.98
CA GLU A 152 8.35 41.73 -21.45
C GLU A 152 9.70 42.44 -21.49
N SER A 153 10.79 41.73 -21.17
CA SER A 153 12.14 42.29 -21.28
C SER A 153 12.54 42.59 -22.74
N GLU A 154 12.19 41.70 -23.66
CA GLU A 154 12.45 41.85 -25.09
C GLU A 154 11.62 42.98 -25.72
N THR A 155 10.36 43.14 -25.30
CA THR A 155 9.48 44.22 -25.79
C THR A 155 9.98 45.58 -25.32
N LEU A 156 10.41 45.71 -24.05
CA LEU A 156 11.03 46.93 -23.55
C LEU A 156 12.29 47.29 -24.35
N GLN A 157 13.17 46.33 -24.60
CA GLN A 157 14.38 46.55 -25.40
C GLN A 157 14.04 46.99 -26.83
N ALA A 158 13.07 46.33 -27.47
CA ALA A 158 12.62 46.69 -28.81
C ALA A 158 12.00 48.09 -28.86
N GLU A 159 11.26 48.51 -27.83
CA GLU A 159 10.71 49.85 -27.71
C GLU A 159 11.80 50.92 -27.55
N GLU A 160 12.83 50.67 -26.74
CA GLU A 160 13.97 51.57 -26.62
C GLU A 160 14.71 51.74 -27.96
N ASP A 161 14.96 50.63 -28.65
CA ASP A 161 15.68 50.65 -29.92
C ASP A 161 14.85 51.31 -31.02
N ARG A 162 13.52 51.09 -31.03
CA ARG A 162 12.58 51.84 -31.86
C ARG A 162 12.67 53.34 -31.57
N ALA A 163 12.66 53.74 -30.31
CA ALA A 163 12.73 55.15 -29.92
C ALA A 163 14.05 55.82 -30.36
N LYS A 164 15.19 55.12 -30.19
CA LYS A 164 16.51 55.57 -30.69
C LYS A 164 16.51 55.73 -32.21
N ALA A 165 15.99 54.73 -32.94
CA ALA A 165 15.91 54.76 -34.40
C ALA A 165 14.98 55.88 -34.89
N GLU A 166 13.82 56.08 -34.26
CA GLU A 166 12.89 57.16 -34.56
C GLU A 166 13.51 58.54 -34.33
N ALA A 167 14.27 58.73 -33.24
CA ALA A 167 14.96 59.98 -32.94
C ALA A 167 16.00 60.32 -34.02
N VAL A 168 16.81 59.32 -34.44
CA VAL A 168 17.78 59.48 -35.53
C VAL A 168 17.07 59.78 -36.85
N ASN A 169 16.00 59.05 -37.19
CA ASN A 169 15.23 59.27 -38.41
C ASN A 169 14.64 60.69 -38.46
N LYS A 170 14.05 61.16 -37.35
CA LYS A 170 13.55 62.54 -37.22
C LYS A 170 14.66 63.56 -37.45
N ARG A 171 15.86 63.36 -36.88
CA ARG A 171 17.02 64.24 -37.10
C ARG A 171 17.44 64.28 -38.57
N LEU A 172 17.58 63.12 -39.21
CA LEU A 172 17.96 63.02 -40.62
C LEU A 172 16.93 63.67 -41.54
N ARG A 173 15.62 63.49 -41.26
CA ARG A 173 14.56 64.17 -42.02
C ARG A 173 14.61 65.69 -41.88
N ARG A 174 14.91 66.22 -40.68
CA ARG A 174 15.13 67.67 -40.50
C ARG A 174 16.32 68.15 -41.31
N GLN A 175 17.46 67.45 -41.22
CA GLN A 175 18.65 67.79 -42.01
C GLN A 175 18.36 67.76 -43.52
N LEU A 176 17.60 66.79 -44.00
CA LEU A 176 17.21 66.71 -45.42
C LEU A 176 16.27 67.85 -45.83
N ALA A 177 15.36 68.28 -44.95
CA ALA A 177 14.46 69.41 -45.21
C ALA A 177 15.19 70.76 -45.17
N GLU A 178 16.15 70.93 -44.27
CA GLU A 178 17.02 72.12 -44.16
C GLU A 178 18.06 72.17 -45.29
N PHE A 179 18.45 71.02 -45.83
CA PHE A 179 19.40 70.93 -46.92
C PHE A 179 18.81 71.51 -48.21
N GLN A 180 19.22 72.73 -48.52
CA GLN A 180 18.93 73.39 -49.79
C GLN A 180 20.15 73.25 -50.70
N VAL A 181 19.94 72.69 -51.89
CA VAL A 181 21.00 72.60 -52.91
C VAL A 181 21.32 74.02 -53.39
N PRO A 182 22.56 74.52 -53.20
CA PRO A 182 22.94 75.82 -53.71
C PRO A 182 22.71 75.86 -55.23
N GLN A 183 22.13 76.95 -55.72
CA GLN A 183 21.96 77.13 -57.16
C GLN A 183 23.30 76.91 -57.88
N VAL A 184 23.31 76.15 -58.97
CA VAL A 184 24.54 75.68 -59.65
C VAL A 184 25.55 76.81 -59.87
N MET A 185 25.08 77.99 -60.25
CA MET A 185 25.93 79.16 -60.48
C MET A 185 26.57 79.74 -59.21
N VAL A 186 25.91 79.63 -58.05
CA VAL A 186 26.49 80.00 -56.75
C VAL A 186 27.64 79.05 -56.42
N TYR A 187 27.43 77.73 -56.57
CA TYR A 187 28.48 76.73 -56.33
C TYR A 187 29.69 76.93 -57.26
N VAL A 188 29.46 77.17 -58.55
CA VAL A 188 30.54 77.42 -59.52
C VAL A 188 31.35 78.66 -59.14
N ARG A 189 30.69 79.77 -58.76
CA ARG A 189 31.38 80.99 -58.32
C ARG A 189 32.19 80.77 -57.05
N GLU A 190 31.57 80.14 -56.04
CA GLU A 190 32.26 79.80 -54.78
C GLU A 190 33.46 78.89 -55.02
N LYS A 191 33.36 77.93 -55.95
CA LYS A 191 34.46 77.02 -56.30
C LYS A 191 35.64 77.73 -56.97
N ILE A 192 35.34 78.68 -57.86
CA ILE A 192 36.37 79.53 -58.48
C ILE A 192 37.04 80.39 -57.41
N LEU A 193 36.26 81.03 -56.53
CA LEU A 193 36.76 81.83 -55.42
C LEU A 193 37.66 81.01 -54.48
N THR A 194 37.26 79.79 -54.12
CA THR A 194 38.11 78.90 -53.29
C THR A 194 39.42 78.60 -54.00
N GLY A 195 39.38 78.29 -55.30
CA GLY A 195 40.59 78.05 -56.08
C GLY A 195 41.53 79.25 -56.14
N ASP A 196 41.00 80.46 -56.23
CA ASP A 196 41.81 81.70 -56.24
C ASP A 196 42.36 82.05 -54.85
N LEU A 197 41.59 81.79 -53.80
CA LEU A 197 42.06 81.88 -52.41
C LEU A 197 43.18 80.86 -52.14
N GLU A 198 43.05 79.63 -52.60
CA GLU A 198 44.13 78.63 -52.50
C GLU A 198 45.41 79.07 -53.21
N LYS A 199 45.30 79.66 -54.41
CA LYS A 199 46.46 80.22 -55.12
C LYS A 199 47.11 81.38 -54.36
N THR A 200 46.31 82.28 -53.81
CA THR A 200 46.82 83.42 -53.04
C THR A 200 47.46 82.98 -51.72
N ILE A 201 46.88 82.00 -51.02
CA ILE A 201 47.50 81.36 -49.84
C ILE A 201 48.88 80.82 -50.22
N LYS A 202 48.98 79.99 -51.28
CA LYS A 202 50.27 79.46 -51.75
C LYS A 202 51.28 80.55 -52.11
N MET A 203 50.82 81.65 -52.71
CA MET A 203 51.67 82.79 -53.02
C MET A 203 52.19 83.48 -51.75
N TRP A 204 51.32 83.68 -50.75
CA TRP A 204 51.69 84.29 -49.47
C TRP A 204 52.60 83.39 -48.65
N GLU A 205 52.34 82.09 -48.60
CA GLU A 205 53.23 81.08 -48.01
C GLU A 205 54.63 81.19 -48.62
N ARG A 206 54.72 81.31 -49.95
CA ARG A 206 56.00 81.48 -50.64
C ARG A 206 56.67 82.83 -50.35
N LYS A 207 55.90 83.91 -50.21
CA LYS A 207 56.43 85.23 -49.80
C LYS A 207 56.97 85.20 -48.37
N VAL A 208 56.27 84.52 -47.46
CA VAL A 208 56.71 84.32 -46.07
C VAL A 208 58.00 83.51 -46.05
N GLU A 209 58.07 82.40 -46.79
CA GLU A 209 59.28 81.59 -46.94
C GLU A 209 60.49 82.43 -47.43
N ILE A 210 60.29 83.28 -48.43
CA ILE A 210 61.33 84.20 -48.92
C ILE A 210 61.75 85.21 -47.84
N ALA A 211 60.79 85.81 -47.13
CA ALA A 211 61.07 86.78 -46.07
C ALA A 211 61.80 86.14 -44.86
N GLU A 212 61.44 84.91 -44.49
CA GLU A 212 62.14 84.14 -43.47
C GLU A 212 63.57 83.82 -43.89
N MET A 213 63.77 83.44 -45.16
CA MET A 213 65.10 83.17 -45.71
C MET A 213 65.97 84.42 -45.79
N THR A 214 65.43 85.58 -46.17
CA THR A 214 66.17 86.86 -46.17
C THR A 214 66.49 87.32 -44.74
N LEU A 215 65.54 87.23 -43.80
CA LEU A 215 65.78 87.52 -42.39
C LEU A 215 66.86 86.61 -41.79
N LYS A 216 66.85 85.32 -42.13
CA LYS A 216 67.91 84.38 -41.74
C LYS A 216 69.26 84.78 -42.34
N GLY A 217 69.28 85.28 -43.58
CA GLY A 217 70.44 85.89 -44.21
C GLY A 217 70.96 87.12 -43.47
N TYR A 218 70.10 88.11 -43.19
CA TYR A 218 70.45 89.30 -42.42
C TYR A 218 70.96 88.95 -41.01
N ARG A 219 70.33 88.01 -40.31
CA ARG A 219 70.79 87.53 -39.00
C ARG A 219 72.19 86.93 -39.07
N LYS A 220 72.49 86.14 -40.11
CA LYS A 220 73.84 85.59 -40.33
C LYS A 220 74.86 86.70 -40.59
N ALA A 221 74.52 87.69 -41.42
CA ALA A 221 75.40 88.83 -41.70
C ALA A 221 75.64 89.68 -40.44
N TRP A 222 74.59 90.00 -39.69
CA TRP A 222 74.66 90.72 -38.42
C TRP A 222 75.52 89.98 -37.39
N ASN A 223 75.32 88.66 -37.23
CA ASN A 223 76.14 87.87 -36.31
C ASN A 223 77.62 87.89 -36.69
N LYS A 224 77.96 87.81 -37.98
CA LYS A 224 79.35 87.97 -38.45
C LYS A 224 79.91 89.37 -38.14
N MET A 225 79.09 90.41 -38.32
CA MET A 225 79.46 91.80 -38.04
C MET A 225 79.64 92.05 -36.52
N LYS A 226 78.80 91.41 -35.70
CA LYS A 226 78.91 91.40 -34.24
C LYS A 226 80.18 90.68 -33.78
N THR A 227 80.46 89.49 -34.29
CA THR A 227 81.70 88.75 -33.93
C THR A 227 82.96 89.47 -34.39
N THR A 228 82.93 90.18 -35.53
CA THR A 228 84.06 91.01 -35.98
C THR A 228 84.22 92.26 -35.13
N ASN A 229 83.13 92.91 -34.69
CA ASN A 229 83.18 94.02 -33.75
C ASN A 229 83.65 93.59 -32.34
N GLU A 230 83.21 92.43 -31.86
CA GLU A 230 83.67 91.81 -30.60
C GLU A 230 85.17 91.44 -30.69
N HIS A 231 85.65 90.96 -31.84
CA HIS A 231 87.09 90.79 -32.09
C HIS A 231 87.85 92.12 -32.13
N LEU A 232 87.29 93.18 -32.71
CA LEU A 232 87.92 94.50 -32.72
C LEU A 232 87.96 95.14 -31.32
N GLN A 233 86.94 94.93 -30.48
CA GLN A 233 86.94 95.33 -29.06
C GLN A 233 87.88 94.49 -28.19
N ALA A 234 88.16 93.23 -28.55
CA ALA A 234 89.16 92.40 -27.89
C ALA A 234 90.62 92.77 -28.25
N ILE A 235 90.83 93.48 -29.36
CA ILE A 235 92.16 93.90 -29.87
C ILE A 235 92.49 95.37 -29.52
N CYS A 236 91.52 96.16 -29.03
CA CYS A 236 91.73 97.54 -28.56
C CYS A 236 91.17 97.73 -27.14
N PRO A 237 92.04 97.84 -26.10
CA PRO A 237 91.61 97.86 -24.71
C PRO A 237 90.94 99.19 -24.32
N PRO A 238 90.00 99.19 -23.34
CA PRO A 238 89.59 100.41 -22.67
C PRO A 238 90.79 101.01 -21.92
N GLY A 239 91.02 102.30 -22.11
CA GLY A 239 92.21 102.98 -21.59
C GLY A 239 92.43 102.78 -20.08
N LYS A 240 93.61 102.27 -19.76
CA LYS A 240 94.66 102.90 -18.93
C LYS A 240 96.02 102.30 -19.30
#